data_AF-A0A2J8Q8G4-F1
#
_entry.id   AF-A0A2J8Q8G4-F1
#
_cell.length_a   1.000
_cell.length_b   1.000
_cell.length_c   1.000
_cell.angle_alpha   90.00
_cell.angle_beta   90.00
_cell.angle_gamma   90.00
#
_symmetry.space_group_name_H-M   'P 1'
#
loop_
_entity.id
_entity.type
_entity.pdbx_description
1 polymer ?
#
loop_
_entity_poly.entity_id
_entity_poly.type
_entity_poly.pdbx_seq_one_letter_code
_entity_poly.pdbx_strand_id
1 'polypeptide(L)'
;MDFSSNGKYLATCADDRTIRIWSTKDFLQREHRSMRANVELDHATLVRFSPDCRAFIVWLANGDTLRVFKMTKREDGGYTFTATPEDFPKKHKAPV
;
A
#
# COMPACT_ATOMS: atom_id res chain seq x y z
N MET A 1 -4.03 7.11 4.34
CA MET A 1 -2.54 7.22 4.35
C MET A 1 -1.99 6.60 5.63
N ASP A 2 -0.72 6.21 5.63
CA ASP A 2 -0.01 5.69 6.80
C ASP A 2 1.52 5.80 6.66
N PHE A 3 2.23 6.05 7.76
CA PHE A 3 3.70 6.04 7.79
C PHE A 3 4.22 4.64 8.14
N SER A 4 5.35 4.25 7.55
CA SER A 4 6.05 3.03 7.98
C SER A 4 6.59 3.20 9.39
N SER A 5 6.66 2.13 10.18
CA SER A 5 7.11 2.19 11.58
C SER A 5 8.55 2.69 11.75
N ASN A 6 9.38 2.58 10.72
CA ASN A 6 10.74 3.12 10.68
C ASN A 6 10.83 4.58 10.17
N GLY A 7 9.70 5.22 9.86
CA GLY A 7 9.60 6.59 9.37
C GLY A 7 10.17 6.86 7.99
N LYS A 8 10.67 5.84 7.27
CA LYS A 8 11.31 6.01 5.95
C LYS A 8 10.32 6.19 4.80
N TYR A 9 9.10 5.71 4.98
CA TYR A 9 8.09 5.68 3.91
C TYR A 9 6.75 6.23 4.38
N LEU A 10 6.04 6.87 3.46
CA LEU A 10 4.63 7.21 3.59
C LEU A 10 3.85 6.47 2.50
N ALA A 11 2.74 5.85 2.85
CA ALA A 11 1.82 5.22 1.91
C ALA A 11 0.54 6.06 1.78
N THR A 12 0.12 6.31 0.54
CA THR A 12 -1.15 6.97 0.21
C THR A 12 -1.90 6.14 -0.83
N CYS A 13 -3.23 6.13 -0.78
CA CYS A 13 -4.08 5.47 -1.76
C CYS A 13 -5.09 6.47 -2.34
N ALA A 14 -5.58 6.21 -3.55
CA ALA A 14 -6.52 7.06 -4.26
C ALA A 14 -7.51 6.24 -5.11
N ASP A 15 -8.62 6.89 -5.48
CA ASP A 15 -9.70 6.29 -6.28
C ASP A 15 -9.28 5.96 -7.71
N ASP A 16 -8.17 6.53 -8.18
CA ASP A 16 -7.51 6.20 -9.47
C ASP A 16 -6.80 4.84 -9.46
N ARG A 17 -7.06 4.03 -8.42
CA ARG A 17 -6.52 2.68 -8.19
C ARG A 17 -5.04 2.66 -7.85
N THR A 18 -4.45 3.82 -7.60
CA THR A 18 -3.03 3.91 -7.25
C THR A 18 -2.80 3.85 -5.76
N ILE A 19 -1.74 3.14 -5.38
CA ILE A 19 -1.10 3.26 -4.08
C ILE A 19 0.30 3.82 -4.35
N ARG A 20 0.61 4.94 -3.71
CA ARG A 20 1.92 5.59 -3.81
C ARG A 20 2.68 5.38 -2.52
N ILE A 21 3.95 4.99 -2.67
CA ILE A 21 4.91 4.88 -1.59
C ILE A 21 5.95 5.96 -1.78
N TRP A 22 6.04 6.87 -0.83
CA TRP A 22 6.91 8.04 -0.85
C TRP A 22 8.10 7.83 0.06
N SER A 23 9.27 8.30 -0.35
CA SER A 23 10.45 8.42 0.51
C SER A 23 10.32 9.70 1.34
N THR A 24 10.28 9.56 2.67
CA THR A 24 10.14 10.73 3.57
C THR A 24 11.39 11.63 3.55
N LYS A 25 12.54 11.09 3.14
CA LYS A 25 13.80 11.84 2.98
C LYS A 25 13.72 12.91 1.88
N ASP A 26 12.82 12.70 0.92
CA ASP A 26 12.71 13.58 -0.25
C ASP A 26 11.64 14.67 -0.04
N PHE A 27 10.95 14.70 1.11
CA PHE A 27 9.88 15.66 1.39
C PHE A 27 10.33 17.11 1.48
N LEU A 28 11.61 17.35 1.76
CA LEU A 28 12.18 18.71 1.78
C LEU A 28 12.83 19.10 0.44
N GLN A 29 12.91 18.16 -0.51
CA GLN A 29 13.51 18.40 -1.82
C GLN A 29 12.46 18.96 -2.79
N ARG A 30 12.88 19.66 -3.86
CA ARG A 30 11.95 20.15 -4.89
C ARG A 30 11.33 19.01 -5.71
N GLU A 31 12.04 17.91 -5.88
CA GLU A 31 11.55 16.73 -6.58
C GLU A 31 11.13 15.67 -5.58
N HIS A 32 9.87 15.24 -5.68
CA HIS A 32 9.35 14.14 -4.87
C HIS A 32 9.13 12.92 -5.76
N ARG A 33 9.88 11.86 -5.51
CA ARG A 33 9.69 10.58 -6.21
C ARG A 33 8.80 9.67 -5.37
N SER A 34 7.81 9.09 -6.03
CA SER A 34 6.95 8.05 -5.45
C SER A 34 7.09 6.76 -6.25
N MET A 35 7.09 5.64 -5.56
CA MET A 35 6.93 4.32 -6.18
C MET A 35 5.44 3.98 -6.24
N ARG A 36 5.01 3.26 -7.28
CA ARG A 36 3.59 2.99 -7.54
C ARG A 36 3.30 1.49 -7.42
N ALA A 37 2.26 1.17 -6.65
CA ALA A 37 1.53 -0.08 -6.72
C ALA A 37 0.12 0.20 -7.26
N ASN A 38 -0.52 -0.81 -7.83
CA ASN A 38 -1.88 -0.69 -8.35
C ASN A 38 -2.78 -1.74 -7.70
N VAL A 39 -4.03 -1.35 -7.47
CA VAL A 39 -5.12 -2.28 -7.18
C VAL A 39 -5.79 -2.62 -8.50
N GLU A 40 -5.75 -3.89 -8.88
CA GLU A 40 -6.39 -4.33 -10.11
C GLU A 40 -7.92 -4.40 -9.94
N LEU A 41 -8.64 -3.78 -10.90
CA LEU A 41 -10.10 -3.74 -10.98
C LEU A 41 -10.85 -3.18 -9.76
N ASP A 42 -10.16 -2.56 -8.82
CA ASP A 42 -10.73 -1.91 -7.63
C ASP A 42 -9.89 -0.70 -7.20
N HIS A 43 -10.25 -0.04 -6.11
CA HIS A 43 -9.47 1.03 -5.47
C HIS A 43 -9.41 0.83 -3.96
N ALA A 44 -8.40 1.44 -3.33
CA ALA A 44 -8.18 1.34 -1.90
C ALA A 44 -8.66 2.60 -1.18
N THR A 45 -9.51 2.45 -0.17
CA THR A 45 -9.98 3.57 0.68
C THR A 45 -9.12 3.75 1.93
N LEU A 46 -8.37 2.72 2.31
CA LEU A 46 -7.45 2.74 3.45
C LEU A 46 -6.18 1.97 3.12
N VAL A 47 -5.06 2.41 3.70
CA VAL A 47 -3.77 1.74 3.63
C VAL A 47 -3.09 1.74 5.00
N ARG A 48 -2.45 0.63 5.37
CA ARG A 48 -1.68 0.49 6.62
C ARG A 48 -0.39 -0.29 6.40
N PHE A 49 0.72 0.20 6.93
CA PHE A 49 1.99 -0.53 6.89
C PHE A 49 2.00 -1.70 7.86
N SER A 50 2.73 -2.75 7.51
CA SER A 50 3.13 -3.76 8.48
C SER A 50 4.16 -3.18 9.46
N PRO A 51 4.16 -3.59 10.74
CA PRO A 51 5.12 -3.12 11.72
C PRO A 51 6.59 -3.39 11.34
N ASP A 52 6.84 -4.46 10.59
CA ASP A 52 8.19 -4.83 10.10
C ASP A 52 8.63 -4.06 8.84
N CYS A 53 7.77 -3.18 8.30
CA CYS A 53 7.99 -2.37 7.10
C CYS A 53 8.27 -3.19 5.82
N ARG A 54 7.87 -4.47 5.76
CA ARG A 54 8.06 -5.35 4.59
C ARG A 54 6.81 -5.50 3.72
N ALA A 55 5.67 -5.03 4.21
CA ALA A 55 4.40 -5.10 3.52
C ALA A 55 3.50 -3.93 3.90
N PHE A 56 2.38 -3.81 3.21
CA PHE A 56 1.26 -3.00 3.63
C PHE A 56 -0.04 -3.71 3.25
N ILE A 57 -1.11 -3.36 3.96
CA ILE A 57 -2.47 -3.82 3.66
C ILE A 57 -3.32 -2.66 3.15
N VAL A 58 -4.29 -2.98 2.32
CA VAL A 58 -5.30 -2.02 1.86
C VAL A 58 -6.71 -2.55 2.07
N TRP A 59 -7.65 -1.66 2.35
CA TRP A 59 -9.09 -1.97 2.29
C TRP A 59 -9.60 -1.73 0.88
N LEU A 60 -10.13 -2.77 0.26
CA LEU A 60 -10.71 -2.74 -1.07
C LEU A 60 -12.15 -2.22 -1.04
N ALA A 61 -12.44 -1.20 -1.82
CA ALA A 61 -13.73 -0.51 -1.80
C ALA A 61 -14.89 -1.38 -2.28
N ASN A 62 -14.69 -2.14 -3.36
CA ASN A 62 -15.73 -3.02 -3.91
C ASN A 62 -15.56 -4.45 -3.38
N GLY A 63 -14.31 -4.86 -3.12
CA GLY A 63 -14.00 -6.18 -2.60
C GLY A 63 -14.56 -6.43 -1.19
N ASP A 64 -14.73 -5.40 -0.35
CA ASP A 64 -14.96 -5.49 1.11
C ASP A 64 -14.01 -6.49 1.79
N THR A 65 -12.74 -6.46 1.37
CA THR A 65 -11.68 -7.32 1.90
C THR A 65 -10.41 -6.52 2.10
N LEU A 66 -9.49 -7.09 2.87
CA LEU A 66 -8.14 -6.59 2.97
C LEU A 66 -7.24 -7.32 1.98
N ARG A 67 -6.48 -6.56 1.18
CA ARG A 67 -5.43 -7.10 0.30
C ARG A 67 -4.05 -6.80 0.87
N VAL A 68 -3.15 -7.77 0.83
CA VAL A 68 -1.75 -7.59 1.23
C VAL A 68 -0.89 -7.30 0.02
N PHE A 69 0.01 -6.34 0.16
CA PHE A 69 1.08 -6.08 -0.80
C PHE A 69 2.43 -6.30 -0.13
N LYS A 70 3.23 -7.21 -0.70
CA LYS A 70 4.61 -7.44 -0.29
C LYS A 70 5.53 -6.44 -0.98
N MET A 71 6.41 -5.80 -0.20
CA MET A 71 7.46 -4.93 -0.71
C MET A 71 8.73 -5.75 -0.91
N THR A 72 9.26 -5.77 -2.13
CA THR A 72 10.52 -6.45 -2.43
C THR A 72 11.52 -5.46 -2.97
N LYS A 73 12.66 -5.32 -2.28
CA LYS A 73 13.75 -4.47 -2.75
C LYS A 73 14.43 -5.15 -3.94
N ARG A 74 14.60 -4.41 -5.03
CA ARG A 74 15.35 -4.82 -6.22
C ARG A 74 16.84 -4.60 -6.02
N GLU A 75 17.66 -5.26 -6.84
CA GLU A 75 19.12 -5.10 -6.84
C GLU A 75 19.55 -3.66 -7.17
N ASP A 76 18.79 -2.98 -8.02
CA ASP A 76 18.99 -1.56 -8.37
C ASP A 76 18.64 -0.57 -7.25
N GLY A 77 18.20 -1.07 -6.08
CA GLY A 77 17.81 -0.26 -4.93
C GLY A 77 16.35 0.20 -4.94
N GLY A 78 15.60 -0.01 -6.03
CA GLY A 78 14.17 0.24 -6.13
C GLY A 78 13.32 -0.79 -5.38
N TYR A 79 12.00 -0.65 -5.46
CA TYR A 79 11.06 -1.62 -4.89
C TYR A 79 10.03 -2.10 -5.92
N THR A 80 9.61 -3.35 -5.79
CA THR A 80 8.36 -3.87 -6.35
C THR A 80 7.33 -4.08 -5.27
N PHE A 81 6.07 -4.04 -5.70
CA PHE A 81 4.92 -4.32 -4.86
C PHE A 81 4.11 -5.42 -5.52
N THR A 82 4.01 -6.56 -4.83
CA THR A 82 3.27 -7.71 -5.34
C THR A 82 2.08 -7.94 -4.44
N ALA A 83 0.88 -7.90 -5.00
CA ALA A 83 -0.32 -8.31 -4.30
C ALA A 83 -0.24 -9.81 -3.97
N THR A 84 -0.69 -10.21 -2.79
CA THR A 84 -0.89 -11.63 -2.50
C THR A 84 -1.99 -12.21 -3.41
N PRO A 85 -1.91 -13.50 -3.80
CA PRO A 85 -2.92 -14.12 -4.65
C PRO A 85 -4.32 -14.13 -4.02
N GLU A 86 -4.38 -14.16 -2.68
CA GLU A 86 -5.61 -14.19 -1.91
C GLU A 86 -5.70 -12.95 -1.00
N ASP A 87 -6.92 -12.43 -0.89
CA ASP A 87 -7.29 -11.43 0.08
C ASP A 87 -7.68 -12.10 1.41
N PHE A 88 -7.68 -11.34 2.51
CA PHE A 88 -8.18 -11.86 3.78
C PHE A 88 -9.66 -12.29 3.64
N PRO A 89 -10.04 -13.45 4.19
CA PRO A 89 -11.41 -13.94 4.09
C PRO A 89 -12.39 -13.01 4.81
N LYS A 90 -13.56 -12.79 4.21
CA LYS A 90 -14.67 -12.08 4.85
C LYS A 90 -15.20 -12.91 6.03
N LYS A 91 -14.73 -12.61 7.25
CA LYS A 91 -15.19 -13.30 8.47
C LYS A 91 -16.40 -12.66 9.13
N HIS A 92 -16.63 -11.36 8.90
CA HIS A 92 -17.76 -10.64 9.47
C HIS A 92 -18.56 -9.98 8.36
N LYS A 93 -19.87 -10.25 8.32
CA LYS A 93 -20.84 -9.48 7.56
C LYS A 93 -21.61 -8.66 8.58
N ALA A 94 -21.52 -7.33 8.53
CA ALA A 94 -22.45 -6.50 9.28
C ALA A 94 -23.88 -6.85 8.79
N PRO A 95 -24.87 -6.95 9.68
CA PRO A 95 -26.26 -7.08 9.25
C PRO A 95 -26.63 -5.87 8.37
N VAL A 96 -27.31 -6.14 7.27
CA VAL A 96 -27.91 -5.11 6.40
C VAL A 96 -29.11 -4.50 7.11
#